data_AF-A0A7J8D8T9-F1
#
_entry.id   AF-A0A7J8D8T9-F1
#
_cell.length_a   1.000
_cell.length_b   1.000
_cell.length_c   1.000
_cell.angle_alpha   90.00
_cell.angle_beta   90.00
_cell.angle_gamma   90.00
#
_symmetry.space_group_name_H-M   'P 1'
#
loop_
_entity.id
_entity.type
_entity.pdbx_description
1 polymer ?
#
loop_
_entity_poly.entity_id
_entity_poly.type
_entity_poly.pdbx_seq_one_letter_code
_entity_poly.pdbx_strand_id
1 'polypeptide(L)'
;MSSIRAAFNGPYAHKEGPEYHWSLYEGKVPYPRPGSCASKVNGGRYGTTKDYPDDAIRFVRSHPLMYQPIKPAHKKPILVKTDGKYNLKQIAVDRVEAEDGQYDVLFIGTDNGIVLKVITIYNQETESMEEVILEELQIFKDPVPIISMEISSKRQQLYIGSTSAVAQVRFHQCDMYGSACADCCLARDPYCAWDGISCSRYYPTGTHAKR
;
A
#
# COMPACT_ATOMS: atom_id res chain seq x y z
N MET A 1 -7.25 8.28 -1.32
CA MET A 1 -7.45 8.66 -2.74
C MET A 1 -7.80 10.14 -2.96
N SER A 2 -8.40 10.85 -2.00
CA SER A 2 -8.77 12.28 -2.16
C SER A 2 -7.57 13.17 -2.51
N SER A 3 -6.41 13.00 -1.84
CA SER A 3 -5.20 13.79 -2.12
C SER A 3 -4.68 13.64 -3.55
N ILE A 4 -4.83 12.44 -4.14
CA ILE A 4 -4.47 12.18 -5.53
C ILE A 4 -5.39 12.99 -6.46
N ARG A 5 -6.70 12.93 -6.23
CA ARG A 5 -7.68 13.72 -7.00
C ARG A 5 -7.45 15.22 -6.84
N ALA A 6 -7.12 15.68 -5.63
CA ALA A 6 -6.80 17.07 -5.36
C ALA A 6 -5.58 17.54 -6.16
N ALA A 7 -4.53 16.73 -6.27
CA ALA A 7 -3.37 17.04 -7.10
C ALA A 7 -3.73 17.20 -8.59
N PHE A 8 -4.55 16.29 -9.15
CA PHE A 8 -5.01 16.38 -10.54
C PHE A 8 -6.04 17.51 -10.79
N ASN A 9 -6.77 17.92 -9.76
CA ASN A 9 -7.62 19.12 -9.79
C ASN A 9 -6.86 20.41 -9.44
N GLY A 10 -5.59 20.29 -9.06
CA GLY A 10 -4.69 21.38 -8.73
C GLY A 10 -4.09 22.06 -9.97
N PRO A 11 -3.13 22.96 -9.82
CA PRO A 11 -2.54 23.67 -10.94
C PRO A 11 -1.58 22.79 -11.76
N TYR A 12 -1.46 23.09 -13.06
CA TYR A 12 -0.49 22.45 -13.94
C TYR A 12 0.91 23.01 -13.73
N ALA A 13 1.93 22.19 -13.96
CA ALA A 13 3.30 22.64 -14.06
C ALA A 13 3.58 23.18 -15.47
N HIS A 14 4.37 24.25 -15.56
CA HIS A 14 4.70 24.94 -16.80
C HIS A 14 6.19 25.24 -16.90
N LYS A 15 6.69 25.38 -18.13
CA LYS A 15 7.99 25.94 -18.46
C LYS A 15 7.82 26.90 -19.63
N GLU A 16 8.37 28.10 -19.52
CA GLU A 16 8.34 29.07 -20.63
C GLU A 16 9.21 28.62 -21.81
N GLY A 17 10.25 27.83 -21.54
CA GLY A 17 11.13 27.25 -22.54
C GLY A 17 11.94 26.06 -22.01
N PRO A 18 12.76 25.42 -22.85
CA PRO A 18 13.51 24.22 -22.48
C PRO A 18 14.42 24.42 -21.26
N GLU A 19 15.12 25.55 -21.23
CA GLU A 19 16.10 25.92 -20.18
C GLU A 19 15.45 26.51 -18.92
N TYR A 20 14.13 26.71 -18.91
CA TYR A 20 13.43 27.27 -17.76
C TYR A 20 13.12 26.20 -16.72
N HIS A 21 13.08 26.62 -15.46
CA HIS A 21 12.61 25.78 -14.36
C HIS A 21 11.10 25.55 -14.45
N TRP A 22 10.65 24.42 -13.91
CA TRP A 22 9.22 24.17 -13.75
C TRP A 22 8.62 25.18 -12.77
N SER A 23 7.56 25.84 -13.19
CA SER A 23 6.80 26.80 -12.40
C SER A 23 5.31 26.45 -12.40
N LEU A 24 4.56 27.18 -11.59
CA LEU A 24 3.10 27.14 -11.56
C LEU A 24 2.55 27.74 -12.86
N TYR A 25 1.62 27.05 -13.53
CA TYR A 25 0.87 27.67 -14.63
C TYR A 25 -0.19 28.64 -14.07
N GLU A 26 -0.01 29.94 -14.34
CA GLU A 26 -0.92 31.01 -13.88
C GLU A 26 -1.88 31.51 -14.98
N GLY A 27 -1.73 31.01 -16.20
CA GLY A 27 -2.58 31.39 -17.32
C GLY A 27 -3.99 30.80 -17.25
N LYS A 28 -4.81 31.13 -18.25
CA LYS A 28 -6.16 30.56 -18.36
C LYS A 28 -6.08 29.08 -18.72
N VAL A 29 -6.74 28.23 -17.93
CA VAL A 29 -6.92 26.80 -18.26
C VAL A 29 -8.13 26.68 -19.20
N PRO A 30 -8.01 25.98 -20.34
CA PRO A 30 -9.11 25.82 -21.29
C PRO A 30 -10.25 24.96 -20.73
N TYR A 31 -11.42 25.06 -21.36
CA TYR A 31 -12.58 24.24 -21.03
C TYR A 31 -12.92 23.28 -22.20
N PRO A 32 -13.22 21.99 -21.96
CA PRO A 32 -13.28 21.34 -20.66
C PRO A 32 -11.90 21.26 -20.04
N ARG A 33 -11.84 21.29 -18.70
CA ARG A 33 -10.58 21.23 -17.98
C ARG A 33 -9.80 19.97 -18.44
N PRO A 34 -8.58 20.12 -18.96
CA PRO A 34 -7.78 18.98 -19.40
C PRO A 34 -7.67 17.89 -18.33
N GLY A 35 -7.71 16.61 -18.75
CA GLY A 35 -7.76 15.47 -17.84
C GLY A 35 -9.16 15.12 -17.30
N SER A 36 -10.17 15.97 -17.48
CA SER A 36 -11.57 15.59 -17.23
C SER A 36 -12.04 14.53 -18.22
N CYS A 37 -12.89 13.61 -17.77
CA CYS A 37 -13.50 12.60 -18.65
C CYS A 37 -14.64 13.21 -19.49
N ALA A 38 -14.80 12.74 -20.73
CA ALA A 38 -15.96 13.08 -21.55
C ALA A 38 -17.20 12.38 -20.97
N SER A 39 -18.29 13.12 -20.81
CA SER A 39 -19.53 12.60 -20.25
C SER A 39 -20.71 13.42 -20.75
N LYS A 40 -21.80 12.73 -21.09
CA LYS A 40 -23.10 13.33 -21.42
C LYS A 40 -24.02 13.46 -20.20
N VAL A 41 -23.61 12.94 -19.03
CA VAL A 41 -24.42 12.94 -17.82
C VAL A 41 -24.35 14.32 -17.14
N ASN A 42 -25.45 14.79 -16.57
CA ASN A 42 -25.56 16.05 -15.80
C ASN A 42 -25.03 17.30 -16.51
N GLY A 43 -25.51 17.57 -17.73
CA GLY A 43 -25.19 18.81 -18.46
C GLY A 43 -23.81 18.85 -19.12
N GLY A 44 -23.14 17.70 -19.26
CA GLY A 44 -21.86 17.60 -19.95
C GLY A 44 -21.98 17.87 -21.45
N ARG A 45 -21.08 18.73 -21.97
CA ARG A 45 -21.09 19.22 -23.37
C ARG A 45 -20.49 18.26 -24.39
N TYR A 46 -19.71 17.27 -23.96
CA TYR A 46 -18.87 16.45 -24.84
C TYR A 46 -19.16 14.97 -24.67
N GLY A 47 -19.48 14.28 -25.77
CA GLY A 47 -19.86 12.87 -25.75
C GLY A 47 -18.67 11.92 -25.79
N THR A 48 -17.59 12.34 -26.44
CA THR A 48 -16.33 11.62 -26.53
C THR A 48 -15.16 12.60 -26.47
N THR A 49 -13.95 12.10 -26.19
CA THR A 49 -12.73 12.92 -26.18
C THR A 49 -12.39 13.49 -27.56
N LYS A 50 -12.94 12.93 -28.64
CA LYS A 50 -12.82 13.48 -30.01
C LYS A 50 -13.57 14.80 -30.19
N ASP A 51 -14.55 15.08 -29.33
CA ASP A 51 -15.36 16.30 -29.40
C ASP A 51 -14.69 17.48 -28.67
N TYR A 52 -13.55 17.25 -28.00
CA TYR A 52 -12.86 18.28 -27.26
C TYR A 52 -12.25 19.34 -28.18
N PRO A 53 -12.28 20.62 -27.79
CA PRO A 53 -11.72 21.68 -28.57
C PRO A 53 -10.18 21.58 -28.63
N ASP A 54 -9.63 22.06 -29.73
CA ASP A 54 -8.19 22.04 -30.03
C ASP A 54 -7.33 22.69 -28.94
N ASP A 55 -7.83 23.74 -28.29
CA ASP A 55 -7.09 24.45 -27.23
C ASP A 55 -6.89 23.56 -26.00
N ALA A 56 -7.91 22.80 -25.58
CA ALA A 56 -7.81 21.82 -24.51
C ALA A 56 -6.83 20.69 -24.86
N ILE A 57 -6.86 20.19 -26.10
CA ILE A 57 -5.96 19.14 -26.58
C ILE A 57 -4.51 19.64 -26.68
N ARG A 58 -4.28 20.84 -27.22
CA ARG A 58 -2.94 21.44 -27.30
C ARG A 58 -2.39 21.74 -25.92
N PHE A 59 -3.23 22.22 -25.00
CA PHE A 59 -2.82 22.50 -23.62
C PHE A 59 -2.33 21.25 -22.90
N VAL A 60 -3.10 20.15 -22.91
CA VAL A 60 -2.69 18.92 -22.19
C VAL A 60 -1.41 18.32 -22.78
N ARG A 61 -1.22 18.46 -24.09
CA ARG A 61 -0.01 18.01 -24.77
C ARG A 61 1.23 18.77 -24.29
N SER A 62 1.11 20.07 -23.99
CA SER A 62 2.22 20.89 -23.47
C SER A 62 2.32 20.92 -21.95
N HIS A 63 1.27 20.52 -21.22
CA HIS A 63 1.20 20.53 -19.75
C HIS A 63 0.76 19.17 -19.18
N PRO A 64 1.53 18.09 -19.39
CA PRO A 64 1.17 16.76 -18.87
C PRO A 64 1.40 16.61 -17.36
N LEU A 65 2.18 17.50 -16.75
CA LEU A 65 2.60 17.41 -15.34
C LEU A 65 1.76 18.35 -14.46
N MET A 66 1.32 17.86 -13.30
CA MET A 66 0.71 18.69 -12.26
C MET A 66 1.79 19.32 -11.38
N TYR A 67 1.58 20.56 -10.93
CA TYR A 67 2.57 21.28 -10.13
C TYR A 67 2.62 20.79 -8.67
N GLN A 68 1.47 20.41 -8.11
CA GLN A 68 1.39 19.97 -6.72
C GLN A 68 1.78 18.49 -6.58
N PRO A 69 2.78 18.15 -5.74
CA PRO A 69 3.13 16.77 -5.47
C PRO A 69 2.10 16.11 -4.57
N ILE A 70 1.90 14.80 -4.75
CA ILE A 70 1.13 13.97 -3.83
C ILE A 70 2.04 13.63 -2.65
N LYS A 71 1.65 14.05 -1.45
CA LYS A 71 2.34 13.70 -0.21
C LYS A 71 1.78 12.40 0.36
N PRO A 72 2.61 11.54 0.98
CA PRO A 72 2.12 10.36 1.68
C PRO A 72 1.19 10.77 2.83
N ALA A 73 0.33 9.85 3.27
CA ALA A 73 -0.44 10.03 4.49
C ALA A 73 0.51 10.38 5.65
N HIS A 74 0.10 11.29 6.53
CA HIS A 74 0.93 11.81 7.64
C HIS A 74 2.27 12.46 7.22
N LYS A 75 2.51 12.68 5.91
CA LYS A 75 3.73 13.30 5.34
C LYS A 75 5.03 12.58 5.71
N LYS A 76 4.97 11.30 6.07
CA LYS A 76 6.12 10.47 6.46
C LYS A 76 6.02 9.07 5.83
N PRO A 77 7.15 8.37 5.59
CA PRO A 77 7.13 6.95 5.25
C PRO A 77 6.58 6.11 6.42
N ILE A 78 5.97 4.97 6.10
CA ILE A 78 5.45 4.01 7.10
C ILE A 78 6.58 3.13 7.65
N LEU A 79 7.53 2.73 6.79
CA LEU A 79 8.67 1.90 7.16
C LEU A 79 9.92 2.47 6.50
N VAL A 80 11.01 2.56 7.26
CA VAL A 80 12.32 2.99 6.78
C VAL A 80 13.36 1.93 7.16
N LYS A 81 13.94 1.27 6.15
CA LYS A 81 15.05 0.33 6.31
C LYS A 81 16.29 0.92 5.66
N THR A 82 17.32 1.19 6.46
CA THR A 82 18.58 1.85 6.03
C THR A 82 19.83 1.04 6.31
N ASP A 83 19.70 -0.19 6.83
CA ASP A 83 20.84 -1.05 7.16
C ASP A 83 21.56 -1.63 5.93
N GLY A 84 21.02 -1.40 4.73
CA GLY A 84 21.65 -1.74 3.44
C GLY A 84 21.69 -3.23 3.13
N LYS A 85 21.01 -4.07 3.92
CA LYS A 85 21.03 -5.53 3.73
C LYS A 85 20.26 -6.00 2.50
N TYR A 86 19.17 -5.30 2.18
CA TYR A 86 18.27 -5.61 1.08
C TYR A 86 17.41 -4.40 0.73
N ASN A 87 16.85 -4.39 -0.48
CA ASN A 87 15.87 -3.40 -0.90
C ASN A 87 14.45 -4.00 -0.86
N LEU A 88 13.50 -3.20 -0.41
CA LEU A 88 12.07 -3.55 -0.44
C LEU A 88 11.56 -3.48 -1.89
N LYS A 89 10.85 -4.51 -2.35
CA LYS A 89 10.45 -4.68 -3.76
C LYS A 89 8.95 -4.84 -3.96
N GLN A 90 8.31 -5.70 -3.16
CA GLN A 90 6.90 -6.05 -3.31
C GLN A 90 6.18 -5.82 -1.99
N ILE A 91 4.88 -5.53 -2.07
CA ILE A 91 4.04 -5.38 -0.90
C ILE A 91 2.68 -6.02 -1.15
N ALA A 92 2.21 -6.77 -0.17
CA ALA A 92 0.83 -7.23 -0.08
C ALA A 92 0.30 -6.91 1.32
N VAL A 93 -0.94 -6.45 1.42
CA VAL A 93 -1.52 -6.00 2.69
C VAL A 93 -2.80 -6.78 2.96
N ASP A 94 -2.89 -7.37 4.15
CA ASP A 94 -4.13 -7.97 4.66
C ASP A 94 -4.68 -7.09 5.77
N ARG A 95 -6.01 -7.00 5.85
CA ARG A 95 -6.68 -6.30 6.95
C ARG A 95 -7.29 -7.31 7.90
N VAL A 96 -6.79 -7.33 9.12
CA VAL A 96 -7.10 -8.35 10.11
C VAL A 96 -7.91 -7.73 11.23
N GLU A 97 -8.98 -8.40 11.61
CA GLU A 97 -9.74 -8.09 12.82
C GLU A 97 -9.12 -8.87 13.98
N ALA A 98 -8.58 -8.14 14.95
CA ALA A 98 -8.03 -8.64 16.20
C ALA A 98 -8.93 -8.23 17.38
N GLU A 99 -8.57 -8.65 18.60
CA GLU A 99 -9.38 -8.40 19.80
C GLU A 99 -9.57 -6.91 20.12
N ASP A 100 -8.54 -6.10 19.91
CA ASP A 100 -8.49 -4.68 20.23
C ASP A 100 -8.79 -3.77 19.04
N GLY A 101 -8.96 -4.33 17.84
CA GLY A 101 -9.37 -3.57 16.66
C GLY A 101 -8.87 -4.16 15.35
N GLN A 102 -8.88 -3.32 14.31
CA GLN A 102 -8.42 -3.70 12.98
C GLN A 102 -6.97 -3.27 12.76
N TYR A 103 -6.18 -4.18 12.20
CA TYR A 103 -4.79 -3.97 11.85
C TYR A 103 -4.58 -4.15 10.35
N ASP A 104 -3.75 -3.28 9.76
CA ASP A 104 -3.16 -3.53 8.45
C ASP A 104 -1.85 -4.30 8.66
N VAL A 105 -1.80 -5.56 8.20
CA VAL A 105 -0.61 -6.40 8.22
C VAL A 105 0.06 -6.33 6.84
N LEU A 106 1.27 -5.78 6.80
CA LEU A 106 2.06 -5.60 5.60
C LEU A 106 3.02 -6.78 5.45
N PHE A 107 2.92 -7.49 4.34
CA PHE A 107 3.92 -8.45 3.87
C PHE A 107 4.78 -7.76 2.81
N ILE A 108 6.06 -7.56 3.10
CA ILE A 108 6.98 -6.82 2.24
C ILE A 108 8.09 -7.75 1.76
N GLY A 109 8.13 -8.01 0.46
CA GLY A 109 9.15 -8.83 -0.19
C GLY A 109 10.36 -8.02 -0.60
N THR A 110 11.54 -8.63 -0.53
CA THR A 110 12.83 -7.99 -0.83
C THR A 110 13.46 -8.48 -2.14
N ASP A 111 14.57 -7.85 -2.52
CA ASP A 111 15.41 -8.25 -3.66
C ASP A 111 16.33 -9.45 -3.39
N ASN A 112 16.35 -9.99 -2.17
CA ASN A 112 17.15 -11.15 -1.79
C ASN A 112 16.31 -12.32 -1.24
N GLY A 113 15.00 -12.32 -1.46
CA GLY A 113 14.15 -13.48 -1.15
C GLY A 113 13.61 -13.53 0.28
N ILE A 114 13.64 -12.41 0.99
CA ILE A 114 13.12 -12.25 2.35
C ILE A 114 11.72 -11.63 2.28
N VAL A 115 10.82 -12.09 3.15
CA VAL A 115 9.56 -11.41 3.43
C VAL A 115 9.56 -10.89 4.86
N LEU A 116 9.28 -9.60 5.01
CA LEU A 116 8.99 -8.97 6.29
C LEU A 116 7.49 -9.01 6.53
N LYS A 117 7.09 -9.39 7.73
CA LYS A 117 5.72 -9.21 8.23
C LYS A 117 5.73 -8.06 9.23
N VAL A 118 4.98 -7.01 8.93
CA VAL A 118 5.02 -5.75 9.68
C VAL A 118 3.60 -5.32 9.98
N ILE A 119 3.35 -4.84 11.19
CA ILE A 119 2.11 -4.13 11.53
C ILE A 119 2.40 -2.66 11.78
N THR A 120 1.38 -1.83 11.60
CA THR A 120 1.48 -0.40 11.81
C THR A 120 0.39 0.07 12.76
N ILE A 121 0.79 0.81 13.79
CA ILE A 121 -0.12 1.31 14.83
C ILE A 121 -0.08 2.83 14.79
N TYR A 122 -1.21 3.44 14.51
CA TYR A 122 -1.31 4.90 14.50
C TYR A 122 -1.58 5.42 15.91
N ASN A 123 -0.63 6.16 16.46
CA ASN A 123 -0.78 6.87 17.72
C ASN A 123 -1.38 8.26 17.45
N GLN A 124 -2.65 8.43 17.85
CA GLN A 124 -3.39 9.68 17.64
C GLN A 124 -2.84 10.86 18.44
N GLU A 125 -2.32 10.63 19.64
CA GLU A 125 -1.82 11.70 20.53
C GLU A 125 -0.54 12.33 20.01
N THR A 126 0.34 11.51 19.44
CA THR A 126 1.65 11.94 18.91
C THR A 126 1.65 12.18 17.40
N GLU A 127 0.50 11.95 16.74
CA GLU A 127 0.35 11.93 15.28
C GLU A 127 1.47 11.14 14.58
N SER A 128 1.82 9.98 15.15
CA SER A 128 2.92 9.14 14.68
C SER A 128 2.46 7.73 14.36
N MET A 129 3.16 7.07 13.44
CA MET A 129 2.97 5.67 13.11
C MET A 129 4.08 4.89 13.79
N GLU A 130 3.73 3.90 14.61
CA GLU A 130 4.66 2.91 15.15
C GLU A 130 4.65 1.69 14.21
N GLU A 131 5.81 1.32 13.69
CA GLU A 131 6.01 0.08 12.96
C GLU A 131 6.55 -1.03 13.87
N VAL A 132 5.98 -2.22 13.76
CA VAL A 132 6.45 -3.41 14.49
C VAL A 132 6.73 -4.51 13.49
N ILE A 133 7.99 -4.92 13.40
CA ILE A 133 8.41 -6.05 12.56
C ILE A 133 8.18 -7.32 13.38
N LEU A 134 7.19 -8.11 12.95
CA LEU A 134 6.80 -9.35 13.62
C LEU A 134 7.70 -10.51 13.21
N GLU A 135 7.98 -10.62 11.90
CA GLU A 135 8.74 -11.73 11.34
C GLU A 135 9.61 -11.27 10.16
N GLU A 136 10.80 -11.88 10.04
CA GLU A 136 11.67 -11.78 8.86
C GLU A 136 11.97 -13.21 8.37
N LEU A 137 11.42 -13.59 7.22
CA LEU A 137 11.46 -14.97 6.73
C LEU A 137 12.20 -15.07 5.40
N GLN A 138 13.27 -15.87 5.35
CA GLN A 138 13.91 -16.28 4.10
C GLN A 138 13.03 -17.34 3.40
N ILE A 139 12.46 -16.98 2.25
CA ILE A 139 11.46 -17.80 1.56
C ILE A 139 12.11 -18.85 0.67
N PHE A 140 13.15 -18.45 -0.05
CA PHE A 140 13.86 -19.31 -0.99
C PHE A 140 15.23 -19.67 -0.42
N LYS A 141 15.69 -20.90 -0.71
CA LYS A 141 17.01 -21.37 -0.27
C LYS A 141 18.14 -20.46 -0.78
N ASP A 142 18.08 -20.10 -2.05
CA ASP A 142 19.03 -19.19 -2.66
C ASP A 142 18.47 -17.76 -2.63
N PRO A 143 19.28 -16.73 -2.30
CA PRO A 143 18.83 -15.34 -2.29
C PRO A 143 18.44 -14.87 -3.70
N VAL A 144 17.15 -14.86 -4.00
CA VAL A 144 16.59 -14.44 -5.30
C VAL A 144 15.52 -13.36 -5.12
N PRO A 145 15.43 -12.37 -6.02
CA PRO A 145 14.44 -11.31 -5.90
C PRO A 145 13.00 -11.81 -5.92
N ILE A 146 12.18 -11.27 -5.01
CA ILE A 146 10.73 -11.45 -5.05
C ILE A 146 10.15 -10.53 -6.13
N ILE A 147 9.45 -11.12 -7.10
CA ILE A 147 8.89 -10.43 -8.26
C ILE A 147 7.36 -10.30 -8.20
N SER A 148 6.69 -11.13 -7.40
CA SER A 148 5.24 -11.05 -7.18
C SER A 148 4.86 -11.55 -5.79
N MET A 149 3.80 -10.98 -5.23
CA MET A 149 3.21 -11.38 -3.95
C MET A 149 1.69 -11.26 -4.05
N GLU A 150 0.97 -12.33 -3.72
CA GLU A 150 -0.49 -12.38 -3.78
C GLU A 150 -1.08 -12.99 -2.50
N ILE A 151 -2.13 -12.36 -1.98
CA ILE A 151 -2.80 -12.75 -0.74
C ILE A 151 -4.07 -13.53 -1.06
N SER A 152 -4.28 -14.64 -0.37
CA SER A 152 -5.56 -15.34 -0.33
C SER A 152 -6.10 -15.34 1.09
N SER A 153 -6.87 -14.32 1.47
CA SER A 153 -7.47 -14.24 2.81
C SER A 153 -8.44 -15.39 3.09
N LYS A 154 -9.07 -15.99 2.07
CA LYS A 154 -9.90 -17.20 2.26
C LYS A 154 -9.07 -18.44 2.64
N ARG A 155 -7.88 -18.60 2.04
CA ARG A 155 -6.98 -19.74 2.31
C ARG A 155 -5.99 -19.47 3.43
N GLN A 156 -5.86 -18.19 3.81
CA GLN A 156 -4.90 -17.70 4.81
C GLN A 156 -3.46 -18.00 4.38
N GLN A 157 -3.18 -17.71 3.11
CA GLN A 157 -1.92 -17.98 2.44
C GLN A 157 -1.43 -16.77 1.65
N LEU A 158 -0.12 -16.59 1.65
CA LEU A 158 0.63 -15.67 0.83
C LEU A 158 1.37 -16.49 -0.25
N TYR A 159 1.17 -16.13 -1.51
CA TYR A 159 1.87 -16.72 -2.65
C TYR A 159 2.96 -15.78 -3.11
N ILE A 160 4.20 -16.28 -3.21
CA ILE A 160 5.39 -15.47 -3.44
C ILE A 160 6.10 -16.02 -4.68
N GLY A 161 6.25 -15.20 -5.71
CA GLY A 161 6.94 -15.57 -6.93
C GLY A 161 8.37 -15.01 -6.99
N SER A 162 9.29 -15.84 -7.47
CA SER A 162 10.61 -15.45 -7.95
C SER A 162 10.80 -15.92 -9.40
N THR A 163 11.95 -15.65 -10.00
CA THR A 163 12.28 -16.13 -11.36
C THR A 163 12.44 -17.66 -11.43
N SER A 164 12.68 -18.33 -10.31
CA SER A 164 12.97 -19.77 -10.24
C SER A 164 11.85 -20.61 -9.63
N ALA A 165 11.04 -20.04 -8.74
CA ALA A 165 10.03 -20.79 -8.00
C ALA A 165 8.86 -19.93 -7.50
N VAL A 166 7.78 -20.60 -7.13
CA VAL A 166 6.66 -20.03 -6.38
C VAL A 166 6.60 -20.70 -5.02
N ALA A 167 6.56 -19.92 -3.96
CA ALA A 167 6.37 -20.38 -2.59
C ALA A 167 4.97 -20.07 -2.09
N GLN A 168 4.46 -20.92 -1.20
CA GLN A 168 3.21 -20.70 -0.49
C GLN A 168 3.51 -20.68 1.02
N VAL A 169 3.12 -19.60 1.69
CA VAL A 169 3.41 -19.38 3.11
C VAL A 169 2.13 -19.00 3.85
N ARG A 170 1.95 -19.52 5.07
CA ARG A 170 0.82 -19.14 5.94
C ARG A 170 1.02 -17.71 6.46
N PHE A 171 -0.07 -16.98 6.66
CA PHE A 171 0.01 -15.63 7.28
C PHE A 171 0.52 -15.65 8.71
N HIS A 172 0.30 -16.76 9.43
CA HIS A 172 0.65 -16.92 10.82
C HIS A 172 1.08 -18.35 11.12
N GLN A 173 1.83 -18.48 12.20
CA GLN A 173 2.24 -19.76 12.78
C GLN A 173 2.15 -19.65 14.30
N CYS A 174 0.95 -19.34 14.82
CA CYS A 174 0.74 -19.02 16.24
C CYS A 174 1.31 -20.06 17.20
N ASP A 175 1.24 -21.35 16.82
CA ASP A 175 1.79 -22.46 17.60
C ASP A 175 3.30 -22.32 17.90
N MET A 176 4.05 -21.57 17.07
CA MET A 176 5.48 -21.32 17.25
C MET A 176 5.78 -20.40 18.44
N TYR A 177 4.81 -19.60 18.90
CA TYR A 177 4.95 -18.78 20.11
C TYR A 177 4.80 -19.60 21.40
N GLY A 178 4.37 -20.86 21.29
CA GLY A 178 4.35 -21.81 22.40
C GLY A 178 3.10 -21.76 23.29
N SER A 179 3.24 -22.31 24.51
CA SER A 179 2.15 -22.51 25.47
C SER A 179 2.22 -21.58 26.67
N ALA A 180 2.97 -20.48 26.59
CA ALA A 180 2.97 -19.45 27.62
C ALA A 180 2.15 -18.25 27.14
N CYS A 181 1.22 -17.79 27.99
CA CYS A 181 0.40 -16.61 27.69
C CYS A 181 1.25 -15.37 27.41
N ALA A 182 2.34 -15.19 28.16
CA ALA A 182 3.25 -14.07 27.98
C ALA A 182 3.87 -14.02 26.58
N ASP A 183 4.35 -15.15 26.06
CA ASP A 183 5.00 -15.21 24.74
C ASP A 183 3.99 -14.92 23.61
N CYS A 184 2.78 -15.47 23.72
CA CYS A 184 1.71 -15.21 22.76
C CYS A 184 1.29 -13.73 22.72
N CYS A 185 1.18 -13.09 23.89
CA CYS A 185 0.80 -11.69 23.99
C CYS A 185 1.92 -10.75 23.48
N LEU A 186 3.18 -11.05 23.81
CA LEU A 186 4.34 -10.27 23.37
C LEU A 186 4.64 -10.41 21.88
N ALA A 187 4.14 -11.47 21.22
CA ALA A 187 4.27 -11.64 19.78
C ALA A 187 3.60 -10.51 18.99
N ARG A 188 2.55 -9.87 19.55
CA ARG A 188 1.79 -8.76 18.92
C ARG A 188 1.27 -9.08 17.51
N ASP A 189 1.11 -10.36 17.17
CA ASP A 189 0.64 -10.79 15.86
C ASP A 189 -0.90 -10.75 15.82
N PRO A 190 -1.54 -9.89 15.00
CA PRO A 190 -3.01 -9.76 14.97
C PRO A 190 -3.75 -11.04 14.59
N TYR A 191 -3.07 -12.02 13.99
CA TYR A 191 -3.66 -13.32 13.68
C TYR A 191 -3.71 -14.27 14.89
N CYS A 192 -2.99 -13.98 15.97
CA CYS A 192 -2.76 -14.90 17.07
C CYS A 192 -3.29 -14.33 18.40
N ALA A 193 -3.86 -15.21 19.22
CA ALA A 193 -4.36 -14.89 20.55
C ALA A 193 -4.18 -16.09 21.49
N TRP A 194 -4.16 -15.80 22.79
CA TRP A 194 -4.10 -16.84 23.81
C TRP A 194 -5.48 -17.46 24.04
N ASP A 195 -5.64 -18.75 23.82
CA ASP A 195 -6.94 -19.43 23.97
C ASP A 195 -7.22 -19.98 25.38
N GLY A 196 -6.32 -19.72 26.33
CA GLY A 196 -6.36 -20.28 27.69
C GLY A 196 -5.42 -21.47 27.90
N ILE A 197 -4.99 -22.15 26.82
CA ILE A 197 -4.15 -23.35 26.85
C ILE A 197 -2.87 -23.17 26.03
N SER A 198 -2.97 -22.56 24.85
CA SER A 198 -1.86 -22.36 23.91
C SER A 198 -2.07 -21.10 23.08
N CYS A 199 -0.99 -20.62 22.43
CA CYS A 199 -1.13 -19.58 21.43
C CYS A 199 -1.75 -20.17 20.16
N SER A 200 -2.92 -19.68 19.77
CA SER A 200 -3.63 -20.17 18.60
C SER A 200 -4.22 -19.01 17.80
N ARG A 201 -4.83 -19.33 16.66
CA ARG A 201 -5.37 -18.31 15.76
C ARG A 201 -6.55 -17.59 16.41
N TYR A 202 -6.56 -16.26 16.35
CA TYR A 202 -7.70 -15.45 16.74
C TYR A 202 -8.89 -15.63 15.77
N TYR A 203 -10.09 -15.73 16.35
CA TYR A 203 -11.36 -15.72 15.63
C TYR A 203 -12.30 -14.69 16.29
N PRO A 204 -12.90 -13.78 15.51
CA PRO A 204 -13.90 -12.85 16.04
C PRO A 204 -15.05 -13.60 16.70
N THR A 205 -15.51 -13.10 17.85
CA THR A 205 -16.63 -13.67 18.61
C THR A 205 -17.86 -13.85 17.71
N GLY A 206 -18.38 -15.08 17.64
CA GLY A 206 -19.52 -15.45 16.79
C GLY A 206 -19.16 -16.16 15.49
N THR A 207 -17.87 -16.23 15.12
CA THR A 207 -17.38 -17.08 14.02
C THR A 207 -16.72 -18.33 14.59
N HIS A 208 -17.44 -19.45 14.64
CA HIS A 208 -16.84 -20.72 15.04
C HIS A 208 -15.84 -21.21 13.99
N ALA A 209 -14.67 -21.64 14.46
CA ALA A 209 -13.74 -22.44 13.66
C ALA A 209 -14.48 -23.69 13.17
N LYS A 210 -14.69 -23.81 11.85
CA LYS A 210 -15.06 -25.10 11.26
C LYS A 210 -13.81 -25.99 11.38
N ARG A 211 -13.82 -26.85 12.41
CA ARG A 211 -12.91 -28.00 12.52
C ARG A 211 -13.12 -28.95 11.36
#